data_AF-B3GCI9-F1
#
_entry.id   AF-B3GCI9-F1
#
_cell.length_a   1.000
_cell.length_b   1.000
_cell.length_c   1.000
_cell.angle_alpha   90.00
_cell.angle_beta   90.00
_cell.angle_gamma   90.00
#
_symmetry.space_group_name_H-M   'P 1'
#
loop_
_entity.id
_entity.type
_entity.pdbx_description
1 polymer ?
#
loop_
_entity_poly.entity_id
_entity_poly.type
_entity_poly.pdbx_seq_one_letter_code
_entity_poly.pdbx_strand_id
1 'polypeptide(L)' 'RERSRMHSLNIAFDRLREVVPSIGNDRKLSKYETLQMAQSYITALSELLNK' A
#
# COMPACT_ATOMS: atom_id res chain seq x y z
N ARG A 1 -15.57 -19.90 -3.23
CA ARG A 1 -14.10 -20.08 -3.31
C ARG A 1 -13.42 -18.79 -3.78
N GLU A 2 -13.74 -18.26 -4.97
CA GLU A 2 -13.09 -17.03 -5.46
C GLU A 2 -13.40 -15.77 -4.62
N ARG A 3 -14.62 -15.65 -4.10
CA ARG A 3 -15.01 -14.56 -3.18
C ARG A 3 -14.14 -14.50 -1.92
N SER A 4 -13.83 -15.65 -1.34
CA SER A 4 -12.98 -15.77 -0.14
C SER A 4 -11.54 -15.35 -0.45
N ARG A 5 -11.00 -15.75 -1.61
CA ARG A 5 -9.67 -15.34 -2.07
C ARG A 5 -9.58 -13.83 -2.27
N MET A 6 -10.59 -13.24 -2.93
CA MET A 6 -10.68 -11.79 -3.11
C MET A 6 -10.82 -11.04 -1.79
N HIS A 7 -11.55 -11.60 -0.81
CA HIS A 7 -11.65 -11.01 0.51
C HIS A 7 -10.29 -10.97 1.23
N SER A 8 -9.54 -12.09 1.25
CA SER A 8 -8.18 -12.13 1.81
C SER A 8 -7.24 -11.14 1.12
N LEU A 9 -7.33 -11.02 -0.21
CA LEU A 9 -6.54 -10.04 -0.97
C LEU A 9 -6.89 -8.60 -0.60
N ASN A 10 -8.18 -8.27 -0.46
CA ASN A 10 -8.60 -6.94 -0.06
C ASN A 10 -8.14 -6.59 1.35
N ILE A 11 -8.17 -7.54 2.30
CA ILE A 11 -7.62 -7.34 3.65
C ILE A 11 -6.12 -7.03 3.59
N ALA A 12 -5.35 -7.75 2.78
CA ALA A 12 -3.92 -7.48 2.63
C ALA A 12 -3.64 -6.08 2.05
N PHE A 13 -4.43 -5.68 1.05
CA PHE A 13 -4.39 -4.33 0.50
C PHE A 13 -4.75 -3.25 1.52
N ASP A 14 -5.68 -3.55 2.43
CA ASP A 14 -6.10 -2.60 3.46
C ASP A 14 -5.00 -2.39 4.50
N ARG A 15 -4.38 -3.48 4.97
CA ARG A 15 -3.20 -3.42 5.85
C ARG A 15 -2.03 -2.66 5.21
N LEU A 16 -1.82 -2.84 3.90
CA LEU A 16 -0.75 -2.11 3.21
C LEU A 16 -1.02 -0.61 3.18
N ARG A 17 -2.29 -0.18 3.04
CA ARG A 17 -2.63 1.26 3.05
C ARG A 17 -2.47 1.93 4.40
N GLU A 18 -2.56 1.17 5.50
CA GLU A 18 -2.35 1.71 6.85
C GLU A 18 -0.89 2.16 7.08
N VAL A 19 0.06 1.59 6.34
CA VAL A 19 1.50 1.84 6.51
C VAL A 19 2.13 2.64 5.37
N VAL A 20 1.38 2.89 4.29
CA VAL A 20 1.86 3.59 3.11
C VAL A 20 1.40 5.06 3.14
N PRO A 21 2.27 6.04 2.86
CA PRO A 21 1.89 7.45 2.86
C PRO A 21 0.78 7.75 1.84
N SER A 22 -0.23 8.54 2.22
CA SER A 22 -1.28 9.03 1.30
C SER A 22 -1.28 10.55 1.22
N ILE A 23 -1.14 11.10 0.02
CA ILE A 23 -1.16 12.54 -0.23
C ILE A 23 -2.61 12.98 -0.50
N GLY A 24 -3.26 13.56 0.50
CA GLY A 24 -4.50 14.32 0.35
C GLY A 24 -5.82 13.54 0.46
N ASN A 25 -6.65 13.99 1.42
CA ASN A 25 -7.97 13.50 1.81
C ASN A 25 -8.03 12.04 2.28
N ASP A 26 -8.98 11.72 3.14
CA ASP A 26 -9.32 10.37 3.64
C ASP A 26 -9.69 9.34 2.52
N ARG A 27 -9.31 9.60 1.27
CA ARG A 27 -9.56 8.74 0.13
C ARG A 27 -8.56 7.58 0.12
N LYS A 28 -9.12 6.38 0.23
CA LYS A 28 -8.40 5.12 0.04
C LYS A 28 -7.78 5.04 -1.36
N LEU A 29 -6.46 4.82 -1.43
CA LEU A 29 -5.73 4.58 -2.68
C LEU A 29 -6.30 3.38 -3.45
N SER A 30 -6.33 3.43 -4.78
CA SER A 30 -6.62 2.24 -5.59
C SER A 30 -5.57 1.14 -5.38
N LYS A 31 -5.84 -0.08 -5.83
CA LYS A 31 -4.87 -1.20 -5.70
C LYS A 31 -3.54 -0.88 -6.39
N TYR A 32 -3.60 -0.30 -7.58
CA TYR A 32 -2.40 0.10 -8.33
C TYR A 32 -1.63 1.21 -7.60
N GLU A 33 -2.31 2.30 -7.22
CA GLU A 33 -1.68 3.40 -6.49
C GLU A 33 -1.05 2.93 -5.17
N THR A 34 -1.71 2.00 -4.46
CA THR A 34 -1.17 1.41 -3.22
C THR A 34 0.15 0.69 -3.46
N LEU A 35 0.24 -0.14 -4.51
CA LEU A 35 1.47 -0.86 -4.84
C LEU A 35 2.57 0.08 -5.34
N GLN A 36 2.22 1.09 -6.14
CA GLN A 36 3.17 2.08 -6.63
C GLN A 36 3.76 2.87 -5.46
N MET A 37 2.91 3.36 -4.56
CA MET A 37 3.35 4.12 -3.40
C MET A 37 4.16 3.26 -2.41
N ALA A 38 3.78 2.00 -2.21
CA ALA A 38 4.56 1.08 -1.38
C ALA A 38 6.00 0.89 -1.90
N GLN A 39 6.15 0.69 -3.22
CA GLN A 39 7.48 0.56 -3.84
C GLN A 39 8.30 1.83 -3.67
N SER A 40 7.73 2.99 -4.01
CA SER A 40 8.40 4.28 -3.83
C SER A 40 8.80 4.53 -2.37
N TYR A 41 7.94 4.15 -1.42
CA TYR A 41 8.19 4.35 0.01
C TYR A 41 9.29 3.44 0.53
N ILE A 42 9.31 2.15 0.15
CA ILE A 42 10.39 1.23 0.52
C ILE A 42 11.74 1.76 0.00
N THR A 43 11.80 2.23 -1.25
CA THR A 43 13.02 2.82 -1.83
C THR A 43 13.45 4.05 -1.04
N ALA A 44 12.54 4.98 -0.77
CA ALA A 44 12.86 6.20 -0.01
C ALA A 44 13.37 5.90 1.41
N LEU A 45 12.74 4.95 2.12
CA LEU A 45 13.19 4.53 3.45
C LEU A 45 14.56 3.84 3.39
N SER A 46 14.80 3.03 2.36
CA SER A 46 16.08 2.36 2.15
C SER A 46 17.20 3.37 1.87
N GLU A 47 16.93 4.39 1.05
CA GLU A 47 17.87 5.48 0.80
C GLU A 47 18.14 6.33 2.05
N LEU A 48 17.11 6.57 2.87
CA LEU A 48 17.25 7.31 4.12
C LEU A 48 18.14 6.60 5.13
N LEU A 49 18.06 5.26 5.20
CA LEU A 49 18.86 4.46 6.14
C LEU A 49 20.30 4.20 5.68
N ASN A 50 20.57 4.32 4.38
CA ASN A 50 21.90 4.11 3.78
C ASN A 50 22.67 5.42 3.52
N LYS A 51 22.15 6.56 4.00
CA LYS A 51 22.83 7.86 4.07
C LYS A 51 23.16 8.20 5.51
#